data_AF-A0A1I6GJ04-F1
#
_entry.id   AF-A0A1I6GJ04-F1
#
_cell.length_a   1.000
_cell.length_b   1.000
_cell.length_c   1.000
_cell.angle_alpha   90.00
_cell.angle_beta   90.00
_cell.angle_gamma   90.00
#
_symmetry.space_group_name_H-M   'P 1'
#
loop_
_entity.id
_entity.type
_entity.pdbx_description
1 polymer ?
#
loop_
_entity_poly.entity_id
_entity_poly.type
_entity_poly.pdbx_seq_one_letter_code
_entity_poly.pdbx_strand_id
1 'polypeptide(L)'
;MGLQPPSKIVCVGRNYLDHAAELNNPVPTRPLLFMKPPSSITRLPEVRIPTDQGECQHEIELAVYIGIPLRKATSEQALKAIAGYGVALDLTLRQVQSELKAQGQPWERAKAFDGSCVLGPMVGRVEFNPESDFEIALKVNGELRQQGKSSEMIFSIADLLADISQQFTLVPGDVVLTGTPAGVAALGLNDALELTLKNDNQQWQWTGNVSAAE
;
A
#
# COMPACT_ATOMS: atom_id res chain seq x y z
N MET A 1 -14.36 10.75 15.52
CA MET A 1 -14.90 11.01 14.17
C MET A 1 -14.42 9.88 13.28
N GLY A 2 -15.31 9.09 12.69
CA GLY A 2 -14.91 8.05 11.73
C GLY A 2 -14.38 8.70 10.45
N LEU A 3 -13.42 8.05 9.76
CA LEU A 3 -12.95 8.57 8.48
C LEU A 3 -14.06 8.53 7.44
N GLN A 4 -14.09 9.57 6.61
CA GLN A 4 -14.92 9.57 5.41
C GLN A 4 -14.43 8.48 4.44
N PRO A 5 -15.31 7.90 3.61
CA PRO A 5 -14.88 7.04 2.52
C PRO A 5 -13.86 7.78 1.63
N PRO A 6 -12.75 7.12 1.22
CA PRO A 6 -11.77 7.72 0.33
C PRO A 6 -12.42 8.11 -0.99
N SER A 7 -12.01 9.25 -1.56
CA SER A 7 -12.33 9.58 -2.96
C SER A 7 -11.43 8.82 -3.92
N LYS A 8 -10.21 8.48 -3.48
CA LYS A 8 -9.22 7.72 -4.22
C LYS A 8 -8.19 7.09 -3.29
N ILE A 9 -7.45 6.14 -3.85
CA ILE A 9 -6.24 5.57 -3.26
C ILE A 9 -5.10 5.88 -4.22
N VAL A 10 -4.07 6.59 -3.74
CA VAL A 10 -2.86 6.87 -4.51
C VAL A 10 -1.79 5.88 -4.07
N CYS A 11 -1.13 5.23 -5.02
CA CYS A 11 -0.14 4.19 -4.73
C CYS A 11 1.22 4.57 -5.32
N VAL A 12 2.28 4.14 -4.65
CA VAL A 12 3.66 4.45 -5.03
C VAL A 12 4.40 3.17 -5.39
N GLY A 13 4.77 3.03 -6.67
CA GLY A 13 5.62 1.95 -7.12
C GLY A 13 7.09 2.19 -6.80
N ARG A 14 7.83 1.11 -6.52
CA ARG A 14 9.31 1.10 -6.38
C ARG A 14 9.85 2.02 -5.30
N ASN A 15 9.20 2.06 -4.13
CA ASN A 15 9.67 2.91 -3.04
C ASN A 15 10.56 2.20 -2.02
N TYR A 16 10.95 0.94 -2.22
CA TYR A 16 11.91 0.22 -1.37
C TYR A 16 13.13 -0.19 -2.21
N LEU A 17 14.33 0.01 -1.64
CA LEU A 17 15.59 -0.27 -2.34
C LEU A 17 15.72 -1.75 -2.75
N ASP A 18 15.43 -2.67 -1.83
CA ASP A 18 15.57 -4.11 -2.08
C ASP A 18 14.56 -4.63 -3.10
N HIS A 19 13.34 -4.07 -3.12
CA HIS A 19 12.35 -4.40 -4.14
C HIS A 19 12.72 -3.84 -5.52
N ALA A 20 13.35 -2.66 -5.59
CA ALA A 20 13.87 -2.11 -6.84
C ALA A 20 14.99 -3.00 -7.42
N ALA A 21 15.85 -3.55 -6.55
CA ALA A 21 16.92 -4.46 -6.92
C ALA A 21 16.41 -5.85 -7.37
N GLU A 22 15.43 -6.42 -6.65
CA GLU A 22 14.78 -7.71 -6.98
C GLU A 22 14.26 -7.74 -8.44
N LEU A 23 13.72 -6.61 -8.89
CA LEU A 23 13.15 -6.46 -10.23
C LEU A 23 14.12 -5.84 -11.25
N ASN A 24 15.42 -5.74 -10.92
CA ASN A 24 16.50 -5.18 -11.74
C ASN A 24 16.17 -3.80 -12.35
N ASN A 25 15.50 -2.94 -11.57
CA ASN A 25 15.08 -1.62 -12.00
C ASN A 25 16.09 -0.55 -11.52
N PRO A 26 16.29 0.55 -12.28
CA PRO A 26 17.06 1.68 -11.79
C PRO A 26 16.34 2.35 -10.61
N VAL A 27 17.11 2.87 -9.66
CA VAL A 27 16.59 3.67 -8.54
C VAL A 27 15.84 4.87 -9.12
N PRO A 28 14.54 5.05 -8.81
CA PRO A 28 13.76 6.15 -9.35
C PRO A 28 14.26 7.49 -8.82
N THR A 29 14.28 8.51 -9.69
CA THR A 29 14.56 9.91 -9.28
C THR A 29 13.30 10.67 -8.87
N ARG A 30 12.12 10.06 -9.06
CA ARG A 30 10.81 10.57 -8.68
C ARG A 30 9.85 9.41 -8.37
N PRO A 31 8.91 9.55 -7.41
CA PRO A 31 7.92 8.51 -7.14
C PRO A 31 7.12 8.10 -8.38
N LEU A 32 6.96 6.79 -8.60
CA LEU A 32 6.09 6.27 -9.64
C LEU A 32 4.67 6.18 -9.10
N LEU A 33 3.78 7.04 -9.59
CA LEU A 33 2.41 7.14 -9.08
C LEU A 33 1.42 6.37 -9.97
N PHE A 34 0.50 5.65 -9.32
CA PHE A 34 -0.73 5.12 -9.93
C PHE A 34 -1.88 5.25 -8.92
N MET A 35 -3.09 4.89 -9.32
CA MET A 35 -4.26 4.99 -8.45
C MET A 35 -5.11 3.74 -8.49
N LYS A 36 -5.86 3.54 -7.40
CA LYS A 36 -6.98 2.62 -7.34
C LYS A 36 -8.27 3.40 -7.02
N PRO A 37 -9.41 3.02 -7.63
CA PRO A 37 -10.71 3.63 -7.32
C PRO A 37 -11.24 3.14 -5.96
N PRO A 38 -12.18 3.85 -5.33
CA PRO A 38 -12.81 3.37 -4.10
C PRO A 38 -13.51 2.01 -4.22
N SER A 39 -13.96 1.62 -5.42
CA SER A 39 -14.55 0.31 -5.70
C SER A 39 -13.57 -0.85 -5.57
N SER A 40 -12.26 -0.58 -5.65
CA SER A 40 -11.24 -1.62 -5.46
C SER A 40 -11.04 -1.99 -4.00
N ILE A 41 -11.66 -1.27 -3.04
CA ILE A 41 -11.41 -1.47 -1.62
C ILE A 41 -12.15 -2.71 -1.11
N THR A 42 -11.39 -3.60 -0.49
CA THR A 42 -11.87 -4.59 0.47
C THR A 42 -11.24 -4.29 1.83
N ARG A 43 -11.79 -4.85 2.91
CA ARG A 43 -11.23 -4.69 4.26
C ARG A 43 -10.96 -6.06 4.88
N LEU A 44 -9.89 -6.14 5.67
CA LEU A 44 -9.63 -7.32 6.49
C LEU A 44 -10.84 -7.65 7.39
N PRO A 45 -11.14 -8.93 7.63
CA PRO A 45 -10.32 -10.10 7.29
C PRO A 45 -10.56 -10.66 5.88
N GLU A 46 -11.37 -10.04 5.03
CA GLU A 46 -11.65 -10.55 3.69
C GLU A 46 -10.52 -10.19 2.70
N VAL A 47 -10.04 -11.16 1.94
CA VAL A 47 -9.11 -10.96 0.81
C VAL A 47 -9.64 -11.75 -0.38
N ARG A 48 -10.19 -11.06 -1.37
CA ARG A 48 -10.78 -11.70 -2.56
C ARG A 48 -9.83 -11.54 -3.74
N ILE A 49 -9.45 -12.65 -4.37
CA ILE A 49 -8.56 -12.66 -5.54
C ILE A 49 -9.27 -13.23 -6.78
N PRO A 50 -9.05 -12.66 -7.97
CA PRO A 50 -9.53 -13.27 -9.21
C PRO A 50 -8.82 -14.61 -9.45
N THR A 51 -9.54 -15.58 -10.01
CA THR A 51 -9.01 -16.93 -10.30
C THR A 51 -8.86 -17.21 -11.79
N ASP A 52 -9.35 -16.29 -12.64
CA ASP A 52 -9.42 -16.41 -14.09
C ASP A 52 -8.41 -15.51 -14.83
N GLN A 53 -7.64 -14.70 -14.10
CA GLN A 53 -6.73 -13.68 -14.65
C GLN A 53 -5.25 -13.91 -14.29
N GLY A 54 -4.89 -15.17 -14.01
CA GLY A 54 -3.53 -15.57 -13.63
C GLY A 54 -3.24 -15.34 -12.15
N GLU A 55 -1.96 -15.35 -11.79
CA GLU A 55 -1.52 -15.20 -10.40
C GLU A 55 -1.78 -13.79 -9.86
N CYS A 56 -2.42 -13.73 -8.70
CA CYS A 56 -2.59 -12.50 -7.92
C CYS A 56 -1.53 -12.46 -6.82
N GLN A 57 -0.64 -11.47 -6.87
CA GLN A 57 0.46 -11.32 -5.93
C GLN A 57 0.12 -10.38 -4.78
N HIS A 58 0.66 -10.68 -3.59
CA HIS A 58 0.58 -9.81 -2.42
C HIS A 58 1.70 -8.76 -2.44
N GLU A 59 1.35 -7.52 -2.12
CA GLU A 59 2.30 -6.45 -1.87
C GLU A 59 1.88 -5.76 -0.57
N ILE A 60 2.47 -6.13 0.57
CA ILE A 60 2.17 -5.42 1.83
C ILE A 60 2.76 -4.01 1.78
N GLU A 61 1.94 -3.01 2.13
CA GLU A 61 2.35 -1.60 2.14
C GLU A 61 1.88 -0.90 3.43
N LEU A 62 2.63 0.11 3.86
CA LEU A 62 2.15 1.06 4.86
C LEU A 62 1.11 1.97 4.21
N ALA A 63 -0.10 1.99 4.77
CA ALA A 63 -1.20 2.83 4.35
C ALA A 63 -1.24 4.11 5.20
N VAL A 64 -1.25 5.26 4.56
CA VAL A 64 -1.32 6.58 5.19
C VAL A 64 -2.67 7.21 4.90
N TYR A 65 -3.42 7.52 5.96
CA TYR A 65 -4.76 8.08 5.84
C TYR A 65 -4.73 9.60 5.98
N ILE A 66 -5.37 10.30 5.06
CA ILE A 66 -5.39 11.76 5.01
C ILE A 66 -6.53 12.31 5.86
N GLY A 67 -6.23 13.27 6.73
CA GLY A 67 -7.19 13.95 7.60
C GLY A 67 -7.37 15.44 7.31
N ILE A 68 -6.38 16.07 6.68
CA ILE A 68 -6.41 17.48 6.27
C ILE A 68 -6.11 17.56 4.77
N PRO A 69 -6.81 18.39 3.98
CA PRO A 69 -6.52 18.52 2.56
C PRO A 69 -5.07 18.92 2.28
N LEU A 70 -4.44 18.29 1.28
CA LEU A 70 -3.12 18.65 0.77
C LEU A 70 -3.19 19.03 -0.70
N ARG A 71 -2.67 20.21 -1.04
CA ARG A 71 -2.52 20.68 -2.42
C ARG A 71 -1.27 21.55 -2.51
N LYS A 72 -0.34 21.16 -3.38
CA LYS A 72 0.97 21.83 -3.52
C LYS A 72 1.66 22.06 -2.16
N ALA A 73 1.58 21.05 -1.29
CA ALA A 73 2.02 21.14 0.09
C ALA A 73 3.53 20.91 0.21
N THR A 74 4.11 21.44 1.28
CA THR A 74 5.46 21.10 1.76
C THR A 74 5.44 19.79 2.56
N SER A 75 6.60 19.16 2.75
CA SER A 75 6.73 17.94 3.58
C SER A 75 6.27 18.16 5.03
N GLU A 76 6.49 19.35 5.61
CA GLU A 76 6.02 19.69 6.96
C GLU A 76 4.48 19.76 7.04
N GLN A 77 3.84 20.37 6.04
CA GLN A 77 2.39 20.41 5.93
C GLN A 77 1.80 19.01 5.72
N ALA A 78 2.49 18.18 4.93
CA ALA A 78 2.09 16.81 4.66
C ALA A 78 2.00 15.96 5.93
N LEU A 79 3.02 16.00 6.80
CA LEU A 79 3.02 15.27 8.07
C LEU A 79 1.84 15.67 8.97
N LYS A 80 1.54 16.98 9.06
CA LYS A 80 0.43 17.51 9.87
C LYS A 80 -0.95 17.05 9.37
N ALA A 81 -1.05 16.69 8.09
CA ALA A 81 -2.30 16.29 7.46
C ALA A 81 -2.67 14.82 7.65
N ILE A 82 -1.76 14.00 8.17
CA ILE A 82 -2.00 12.57 8.40
C ILE A 82 -3.02 12.40 9.53
N ALA A 83 -4.06 11.60 9.30
CA ALA A 83 -5.05 11.19 10.30
C ALA A 83 -4.59 9.96 11.09
N GLY A 84 -3.89 9.04 10.41
CA GLY A 84 -3.43 7.78 10.97
C GLY A 84 -2.77 6.89 9.93
N TYR A 85 -2.39 5.71 10.39
CA TYR A 85 -1.66 4.71 9.62
C TYR A 85 -2.35 3.35 9.72
N GLY A 86 -2.04 2.47 8.79
CA GLY A 86 -2.45 1.08 8.80
C GLY A 86 -1.58 0.26 7.86
N VAL A 87 -1.95 -0.99 7.64
CA VAL A 87 -1.37 -1.84 6.60
C VAL A 87 -2.39 -2.08 5.51
N ALA A 88 -1.90 -2.24 4.29
CA ALA A 88 -2.70 -2.64 3.16
C ALA A 88 -2.02 -3.74 2.34
N LEU A 89 -2.80 -4.41 1.51
CA LEU A 89 -2.29 -5.20 0.39
C LEU A 89 -2.63 -4.49 -0.92
N ASP A 90 -1.60 -4.16 -1.69
CA ASP A 90 -1.70 -3.77 -3.10
C ASP A 90 -1.67 -5.03 -3.98
N LEU A 91 -2.83 -5.66 -4.14
CA LEU A 91 -2.94 -6.88 -4.93
C LEU A 91 -2.67 -6.59 -6.41
N THR A 92 -1.87 -7.45 -7.02
CA THR A 92 -1.36 -7.23 -8.37
C THR A 92 -1.48 -8.47 -9.23
N LEU A 93 -2.13 -8.34 -10.39
CA LEU A 93 -2.08 -9.36 -11.44
C LEU A 93 -0.77 -9.21 -12.21
N ARG A 94 0.28 -9.89 -11.75
CA ARG A 94 1.66 -9.61 -12.18
C ARG A 94 1.89 -9.86 -13.66
N GLN A 95 1.29 -10.91 -14.20
CA GLN A 95 1.38 -11.22 -15.63
C GLN A 95 0.75 -10.09 -16.45
N VAL A 96 -0.49 -9.69 -16.12
CA VAL A 96 -1.20 -8.59 -16.76
C VAL A 96 -0.39 -7.30 -16.69
N GLN A 97 0.21 -6.98 -15.53
CA GLN A 97 1.07 -5.80 -15.38
C GLN A 97 2.27 -5.83 -16.33
N SER A 98 2.90 -6.99 -16.48
CA SER A 98 4.08 -7.17 -17.34
C SER A 98 3.74 -6.96 -18.82
N GLU A 99 2.61 -7.51 -19.27
CA GLU A 99 2.08 -7.33 -20.62
C GLU A 99 1.75 -5.86 -20.91
N LEU A 100 1.09 -5.16 -19.96
CA LEU A 100 0.76 -3.74 -20.08
C LEU A 100 2.03 -2.88 -20.17
N LYS A 101 3.03 -3.16 -19.32
CA LYS A 101 4.33 -2.46 -19.34
C LYS A 101 5.05 -2.64 -20.68
N ALA A 102 5.06 -3.84 -21.25
CA ALA A 102 5.69 -4.10 -22.55
C ALA A 102 5.03 -3.32 -23.69
N GLN A 103 3.74 -2.98 -23.55
CA GLN A 103 2.96 -2.24 -24.54
C GLN A 103 2.88 -0.72 -24.25
N GLY A 104 3.47 -0.25 -23.14
CA GLY A 104 3.34 1.14 -22.70
C GLY A 104 1.90 1.53 -22.30
N GLN A 105 1.08 0.56 -21.90
CA GLN A 105 -0.31 0.75 -21.51
C GLN A 105 -0.46 1.05 -20.01
N PRO A 106 -1.56 1.69 -19.61
CA PRO A 106 -1.79 2.05 -18.21
C PRO A 106 -2.16 0.79 -17.39
N TRP A 107 -1.99 0.85 -16.06
CA TRP A 107 -1.91 -0.33 -15.18
C TRP A 107 -3.24 -0.76 -14.54
N GLU A 108 -4.34 -0.08 -14.83
CA GLU A 108 -5.62 -0.23 -14.11
C GLU A 108 -6.12 -1.68 -14.13
N ARG A 109 -5.98 -2.40 -15.25
CA ARG A 109 -6.39 -3.81 -15.32
C ARG A 109 -5.59 -4.72 -14.39
N ALA A 110 -4.34 -4.36 -14.07
CA ALA A 110 -3.48 -5.15 -13.20
C ALA A 110 -3.46 -4.68 -11.74
N LYS A 111 -3.80 -3.42 -11.49
CA LYS A 111 -3.65 -2.75 -10.19
C LYS A 111 -4.95 -2.16 -9.62
N ALA A 112 -6.02 -2.05 -10.38
CA ALA A 112 -7.24 -1.34 -9.96
C ALA A 112 -8.52 -2.18 -10.11
N PHE A 113 -8.40 -3.51 -10.28
CA PHE A 113 -9.53 -4.42 -10.29
C PHE A 113 -10.26 -4.44 -8.93
N ASP A 114 -11.50 -4.88 -8.92
CA ASP A 114 -12.32 -4.94 -7.70
C ASP A 114 -11.65 -5.83 -6.63
N GLY A 115 -11.62 -5.35 -5.39
CA GLY A 115 -10.93 -6.01 -4.28
C GLY A 115 -9.40 -5.90 -4.28
N SER A 116 -8.78 -5.24 -5.26
CA SER A 116 -7.31 -5.13 -5.35
C SER A 116 -6.63 -4.27 -4.28
N CYS A 117 -7.40 -3.54 -3.46
CA CYS A 117 -6.90 -2.73 -2.35
C CYS A 117 -7.47 -3.25 -1.04
N VAL A 118 -6.74 -4.12 -0.35
CA VAL A 118 -7.20 -4.65 0.96
C VAL A 118 -6.68 -3.74 2.06
N LEU A 119 -7.56 -3.02 2.73
CA LEU A 119 -7.20 -2.13 3.84
C LEU A 119 -7.37 -2.84 5.19
N GLY A 120 -6.34 -2.79 6.03
CA GLY A 120 -6.46 -3.08 7.45
C GLY A 120 -7.15 -1.93 8.22
N PRO A 121 -7.47 -2.13 9.51
CA PRO A 121 -7.94 -1.06 10.38
C PRO A 121 -6.93 0.09 10.47
N MET A 122 -7.40 1.34 10.37
CA MET A 122 -6.57 2.50 10.65
C MET A 122 -6.38 2.66 12.16
N VAL A 123 -5.14 2.87 12.56
CA VAL A 123 -4.74 3.33 13.88
C VAL A 123 -4.52 4.84 13.82
N GLY A 124 -5.07 5.58 14.79
CA GLY A 124 -4.96 7.04 14.83
C GLY A 124 -3.52 7.51 15.01
N ARG A 125 -3.15 8.64 14.38
CA ARG A 125 -1.76 9.16 14.41
C ARG A 125 -1.19 9.37 15.82
N VAL A 126 -2.06 9.63 16.80
CA VAL A 126 -1.69 9.92 18.19
C VAL A 126 -1.14 8.70 18.94
N GLU A 127 -1.38 7.51 18.40
CA GLU A 127 -0.84 6.26 18.96
C GLU A 127 0.63 6.04 18.55
N PHE A 128 1.14 6.79 17.57
CA PHE A 128 2.46 6.57 17.00
C PHE A 128 3.51 7.56 17.49
N ASN A 129 4.74 7.09 17.67
CA ASN A 129 5.90 7.94 17.84
C ASN A 129 6.41 8.43 16.47
N PRO A 130 6.33 9.73 16.17
CA PRO A 130 6.74 10.27 14.87
C PRO A 130 8.24 10.17 14.58
N GLU A 131 9.07 9.97 15.62
CA GLU A 131 10.53 9.82 15.49
C GLU A 131 10.96 8.37 15.26
N SER A 132 10.04 7.41 15.37
CA SER A 132 10.33 5.98 15.22
C SER A 132 9.94 5.47 13.84
N ASP A 133 10.70 4.49 13.35
CA ASP A 133 10.37 3.78 12.14
C ASP A 133 9.04 3.02 12.26
N PHE A 134 8.35 2.92 11.14
CA PHE A 134 7.30 1.93 10.94
C PHE A 134 7.93 0.63 10.44
N GLU A 135 7.53 -0.49 11.01
CA GLU A 135 7.83 -1.81 10.46
C GLU A 135 6.52 -2.48 10.02
N ILE A 136 6.52 -3.03 8.81
CA ILE A 136 5.43 -3.83 8.28
C ILE A 136 5.90 -5.24 8.00
N ALA A 137 5.03 -6.22 8.23
CA ALA A 137 5.32 -7.61 7.90
C ALA A 137 4.06 -8.38 7.49
N LEU A 138 4.24 -9.30 6.55
CA LEU A 138 3.21 -10.24 6.11
C LEU A 138 3.71 -11.66 6.31
N LYS A 139 2.92 -12.48 7.02
CA LYS A 139 3.03 -13.93 6.96
C LYS A 139 1.88 -14.52 6.15
N VAL A 140 2.20 -15.59 5.42
CA VAL A 140 1.24 -16.42 4.69
C VAL A 140 1.37 -17.84 5.21
N ASN A 141 0.28 -18.40 5.74
CA ASN A 141 0.25 -19.73 6.36
C ASN A 141 1.33 -19.91 7.45
N GLY A 142 1.57 -18.86 8.22
CA GLY A 142 2.57 -18.83 9.31
C GLY A 142 4.01 -18.58 8.86
N GLU A 143 4.30 -18.56 7.55
CA GLU A 143 5.63 -18.27 7.01
C GLU A 143 5.79 -16.78 6.72
N LEU A 144 6.88 -16.16 7.18
CA LEU A 144 7.21 -14.77 6.84
C LEU A 144 7.53 -14.66 5.34
N ARG A 145 6.76 -13.83 4.62
CA ARG A 145 6.93 -13.60 3.18
C ARG A 145 7.49 -12.22 2.88
N GLN A 146 7.02 -11.19 3.58
CA GLN A 146 7.51 -9.82 3.41
C GLN A 146 7.75 -9.18 4.78
N GLN A 147 8.81 -8.39 4.87
CA GLN A 147 9.11 -7.52 6.00
C GLN A 147 9.85 -6.29 5.48
N GLY A 148 9.55 -5.12 6.03
CA GLY A 148 10.28 -3.90 5.68
C GLY A 148 10.07 -2.78 6.70
N LYS A 149 10.97 -1.79 6.66
CA LYS A 149 10.94 -0.61 7.52
C LYS A 149 10.77 0.67 6.72
N SER A 150 10.16 1.70 7.31
CA SER A 150 10.05 3.01 6.65
C SER A 150 11.41 3.66 6.35
N SER A 151 12.45 3.36 7.13
CA SER A 151 13.82 3.83 6.86
C SER A 151 14.46 3.22 5.62
N GLU A 152 13.90 2.12 5.09
CA GLU A 152 14.34 1.50 3.84
C GLU A 152 13.65 2.11 2.61
N MET A 153 12.72 3.04 2.83
CA MET A 153 12.04 3.74 1.74
C MET A 153 12.99 4.68 1.01
N ILE A 154 12.89 4.72 -0.32
CA ILE A 154 13.64 5.62 -1.19
C ILE A 154 13.17 7.06 -1.01
N PHE A 155 11.86 7.25 -0.92
CA PHE A 155 11.22 8.53 -0.62
C PHE A 155 10.47 8.41 0.71
N SER A 156 10.73 9.36 1.61
CA SER A 156 10.05 9.41 2.91
C SER A 156 8.54 9.62 2.75
N ILE A 157 7.76 9.23 3.77
CA ILE A 157 6.30 9.46 3.78
C ILE A 157 5.96 10.94 3.54
N ALA A 158 6.70 11.85 4.17
CA ALA A 158 6.47 13.29 4.04
C ALA A 158 6.71 13.77 2.61
N ASP A 159 7.80 13.32 1.97
CA ASP A 159 8.16 13.71 0.61
C ASP A 159 7.20 13.09 -0.42
N LEU A 160 6.75 11.85 -0.20
CA LEU A 160 5.72 11.23 -1.03
C LEU A 160 4.44 12.05 -1.04
N LEU A 161 3.92 12.36 0.14
CA LEU A 161 2.69 13.15 0.26
C LEU A 161 2.84 14.55 -0.35
N ALA A 162 3.99 15.19 -0.15
CA ALA A 162 4.30 16.48 -0.74
C ALA A 162 4.33 16.41 -2.28
N ASP A 163 5.05 15.45 -2.86
CA ASP A 163 5.15 15.23 -4.31
C ASP A 163 3.78 14.90 -4.91
N ILE A 164 3.06 13.92 -4.34
CA ILE A 164 1.69 13.55 -4.75
C ILE A 164 0.79 14.78 -4.78
N SER A 165 0.86 15.63 -3.75
CA SER A 165 0.01 16.82 -3.64
C SER A 165 0.28 17.88 -4.73
N GLN A 166 1.41 17.79 -5.44
CA GLN A 166 1.70 18.66 -6.59
C GLN A 166 0.85 18.29 -7.82
N GLN A 167 0.48 17.01 -7.98
CA GLN A 167 -0.36 16.53 -9.08
C GLN A 167 -1.82 16.34 -8.65
N PHE A 168 -2.05 15.75 -7.49
CA PHE A 168 -3.36 15.31 -7.04
C PHE A 168 -3.66 15.93 -5.68
N THR A 169 -4.70 16.76 -5.58
CA THR A 169 -5.17 17.19 -4.26
C THR A 169 -5.63 15.98 -3.46
N LEU A 170 -5.02 15.75 -2.30
CA LEU A 170 -5.45 14.73 -1.35
C LEU A 170 -6.50 15.35 -0.42
N VAL A 171 -7.62 14.67 -0.23
CA VAL A 171 -8.71 15.13 0.63
C VAL A 171 -8.88 14.20 1.83
N PRO A 172 -9.51 14.66 2.93
CA PRO A 172 -9.78 13.82 4.08
C PRO A 172 -10.51 12.53 3.68
N GLY A 173 -10.02 11.39 4.16
CA GLY A 173 -10.51 10.06 3.78
C GLY A 173 -9.64 9.37 2.74
N ASP A 174 -8.93 10.11 1.87
CA ASP A 174 -8.01 9.50 0.89
C ASP A 174 -6.91 8.69 1.59
N VAL A 175 -6.44 7.67 0.88
CA VAL A 175 -5.38 6.77 1.35
C VAL A 175 -4.20 6.82 0.40
N VAL A 176 -2.99 6.83 0.95
CA VAL A 176 -1.74 6.68 0.20
C VAL A 176 -1.09 5.36 0.58
N LEU A 177 -0.84 4.49 -0.40
CA LEU A 177 -0.02 3.29 -0.24
C LEU A 177 1.41 3.62 -0.70
N THR A 178 2.38 3.29 0.15
CA THR A 178 3.72 3.89 0.12
C THR A 178 4.78 3.03 -0.57
N GLY A 179 4.37 1.94 -1.21
CA GLY A 179 5.25 0.93 -1.81
C GLY A 179 5.44 -0.29 -0.91
N THR A 180 5.92 -1.36 -1.53
CA THR A 180 6.10 -2.67 -0.89
C THR A 180 7.59 -3.05 -0.78
N PRO A 181 8.02 -3.74 0.31
CA PRO A 181 9.35 -4.32 0.41
C PRO A 181 9.49 -5.59 -0.44
N ALA A 182 10.70 -6.15 -0.51
CA ALA A 182 10.97 -7.38 -1.26
C ALA A 182 10.18 -8.60 -0.73
N GLY A 183 10.10 -9.66 -1.54
CA GLY A 183 9.41 -10.91 -1.18
C GLY A 183 7.96 -11.00 -1.68
N VAL A 184 7.64 -10.27 -2.75
CA VAL A 184 6.33 -10.31 -3.40
C VAL A 184 6.11 -11.68 -4.05
N ALA A 185 4.98 -12.33 -3.76
CA ALA A 185 4.65 -13.65 -4.29
C ALA A 185 3.14 -13.83 -4.49
N ALA A 186 2.76 -14.88 -5.23
CA ALA A 186 1.37 -15.24 -5.47
C ALA A 186 0.66 -15.70 -4.19
N LEU A 187 -0.62 -15.37 -4.07
CA LEU A 187 -1.53 -15.90 -3.07
C LEU A 187 -2.31 -17.10 -3.63
N GLY A 188 -2.54 -18.10 -2.79
CA GLY A 188 -3.42 -19.23 -3.04
C GLY A 188 -4.78 -19.07 -2.35
N LEU A 189 -5.79 -19.77 -2.87
CA LEU A 189 -7.09 -19.86 -2.19
C LEU A 189 -6.94 -20.54 -0.83
N ASN A 190 -7.65 -20.01 0.17
CA ASN A 190 -7.62 -20.41 1.58
C ASN A 190 -6.30 -20.12 2.31
N ASP A 191 -5.39 -19.33 1.72
CA ASP A 191 -4.25 -18.81 2.46
C ASP A 191 -4.70 -18.00 3.67
N ALA A 192 -4.08 -18.27 4.82
CA ALA A 192 -4.25 -17.53 6.06
C ALA A 192 -3.15 -16.46 6.16
N LEU A 193 -3.55 -15.21 6.29
CA LEU A 193 -2.66 -14.06 6.32
C LEU A 193 -2.55 -13.50 7.73
N GLU A 194 -1.35 -13.07 8.09
CA GLU A 194 -1.08 -12.27 9.29
C GLU A 194 -0.31 -11.02 8.87
N LEU A 195 -0.93 -9.86 9.06
CA LEU A 195 -0.33 -8.56 8.74
C LEU A 195 0.01 -7.85 10.05
N THR A 196 1.22 -7.32 10.13
CA THR A 196 1.74 -6.65 11.32
C THR A 196 2.16 -5.22 10.98
N LEU A 197 1.81 -4.28 11.85
CA LEU A 197 2.36 -2.92 11.90
C LEU A 197 3.06 -2.75 13.24
N LYS A 198 4.28 -2.21 13.23
CA LYS A 198 5.00 -1.82 14.44
C LYS A 198 5.46 -0.38 14.33
N ASN A 199 5.55 0.29 15.48
CA ASN A 199 6.18 1.58 15.62
C ASN A 199 6.62 1.74 17.08
N ASP A 200 7.90 2.04 17.28
CA ASP A 200 8.51 2.06 18.62
C ASP A 200 8.20 0.76 19.41
N ASN A 201 7.60 0.88 20.61
CA ASN A 201 7.24 -0.24 21.47
C ASN A 201 5.83 -0.78 21.22
N GLN A 202 5.12 -0.27 20.21
CA GLN A 202 3.76 -0.67 19.88
C GLN A 202 3.71 -1.60 18.67
N GLN A 203 2.78 -2.55 18.71
CA GLN A 203 2.53 -3.50 17.64
C GLN A 203 1.02 -3.72 17.48
N TRP A 204 0.56 -3.69 16.24
CA TRP A 204 -0.78 -4.06 15.82
C TRP A 204 -0.70 -5.23 14.86
N GLN A 205 -1.65 -6.14 14.97
CA GLN A 205 -1.69 -7.34 14.15
C GLN A 205 -3.12 -7.61 13.73
N TRP A 206 -3.28 -8.00 12.47
CA TRP A 206 -4.57 -8.34 11.88
C TRP A 206 -4.43 -9.62 11.06
N THR A 207 -5.54 -10.33 10.91
CA THR A 207 -5.60 -11.55 10.11
C THR A 207 -6.42 -11.32 8.84
N GLY A 208 -6.13 -12.10 7.81
CA GLY A 208 -6.89 -12.14 6.57
C GLY A 208 -7.06 -13.58 6.07
N ASN A 209 -8.10 -13.84 5.31
CA ASN A 209 -8.33 -15.13 4.66
C ASN A 209 -8.57 -14.91 3.16
N VAL A 210 -7.84 -15.65 2.34
CA VAL A 210 -7.94 -15.55 0.88
C VAL A 210 -9.09 -16.40 0.36
N SER A 211 -10.01 -15.78 -0.37
CA SER A 211 -11.10 -16.44 -1.09
C SER A 211 -11.15 -15.99 -2.55
N ALA A 212 -11.92 -16.69 -3.37
CA ALA A 212 -12.14 -16.27 -4.75
C ALA A 212 -12.99 -15.00 -4.78
N ALA A 213 -12.67 -14.09 -5.71
CA ALA A 213 -13.60 -13.05 -6.14
C ALA A 213 -14.78 -13.71 -6.86
N GLU A 214 -15.99 -13.21 -6.59
CA GLU A 214 -17.24 -13.66 -7.22
C GLU A 214 -17.35 -13.18 -8.67
#